data_AF-A0A2D7ZHT5-F1
#
_entry.id   AF-A0A2D7ZHT5-F1
#
_cell.length_a   1.000
_cell.length_b   1.000
_cell.length_c   1.000
_cell.angle_alpha   90.00
_cell.angle_beta   90.00
_cell.angle_gamma   90.00
#
_symmetry.space_group_name_H-M   'P 1'
#
loop_
_entity.id
_entity.type
_entity.pdbx_description
1 polymer ?
#
loop_
_entity_poly.entity_id
_entity_poly.type
_entity_poly.pdbx_seq_one_letter_code
_entity_poly.pdbx_strand_id
1 'polypeptide(L)'
;MATTWTASTALSVGNIIAPTSANAGLFFKVTVAGTTGSSEPPWATTIGETVYDNNVRYVSFSATFSDLQPINPSAIIELFTLQLDNTLHGATTVYRFHGGSNMNANGEIVWAGNSYLRFPIEVTGFAFQNGQLPRPKLVVSNATGLISAILLTVNETTSGNDLTGATVTRIRTLAKYLDAANFSGGSNPYGTPDPTAEFPKEIYSIDRKATETREIVEFELASVLDLVGITCPKRQCTRAEFPSIGTFVG
;
A
#
# COMPACT_ATOMS: atom_id res chain seq x y z
N MET A 1 16.81 -0.36 -23.07
CA MET A 1 18.11 0.33 -22.95
C MET A 1 18.00 1.66 -23.69
N ALA A 2 18.60 2.73 -23.18
CA ALA A 2 18.56 4.04 -23.83
C ALA A 2 19.50 4.08 -25.04
N THR A 3 19.11 4.82 -26.08
CA THR A 3 19.89 5.04 -27.30
C THR A 3 20.21 6.52 -27.43
N THR A 4 21.45 6.86 -27.81
CA THR A 4 21.84 8.25 -28.05
C THR A 4 21.07 8.81 -29.25
N TRP A 5 20.60 10.05 -29.14
CA TRP A 5 19.90 10.75 -30.21
C TRP A 5 20.74 10.72 -31.49
N THR A 6 20.08 10.41 -32.61
CA THR A 6 20.68 10.35 -33.94
C THR A 6 19.75 11.07 -34.91
N ALA A 7 20.33 11.86 -35.82
CA ALA A 7 19.57 12.62 -36.81
C ALA A 7 18.81 11.69 -37.78
N SER A 8 17.67 12.16 -38.29
CA SER A 8 16.88 11.48 -39.34
C SER A 8 16.56 10.00 -39.05
N THR A 9 16.38 9.67 -37.78
CA THR A 9 16.16 8.29 -37.31
C THR A 9 14.71 8.09 -36.92
N ALA A 10 14.11 6.97 -37.38
CA ALA A 10 12.74 6.61 -37.02
C ALA A 10 12.69 6.06 -35.58
N LEU A 11 11.81 6.62 -34.77
CA LEU A 11 11.61 6.26 -33.38
C LEU A 11 10.17 5.81 -33.13
N SER A 12 10.02 4.75 -32.33
CA SER A 12 8.73 4.21 -31.90
C SER A 12 8.35 4.71 -30.51
N VAL A 13 7.05 4.74 -30.21
CA VAL A 13 6.55 5.06 -28.86
C VAL A 13 7.19 4.13 -27.84
N GLY A 14 7.67 4.70 -26.73
CA GLY A 14 8.35 3.98 -25.67
C GLY A 14 9.86 3.85 -25.83
N ASN A 15 10.46 4.23 -26.97
CA ASN A 15 11.90 4.35 -27.08
C ASN A 15 12.43 5.40 -26.08
N ILE A 16 13.62 5.13 -25.53
CA ILE A 16 14.30 6.02 -24.59
C ILE A 16 15.51 6.61 -25.30
N ILE A 17 15.54 7.94 -25.35
CA ILE A 17 16.57 8.72 -26.04
C ILE A 17 17.43 9.46 -25.02
N ALA A 18 18.74 9.37 -25.20
CA ALA A 18 19.74 10.13 -24.48
C ALA A 18 20.22 11.29 -25.36
N PRO A 19 20.35 12.51 -24.81
CA PRO A 19 21.02 13.61 -25.49
C PRO A 19 22.45 13.27 -25.92
N THR A 20 22.95 13.89 -26.99
CA THR A 20 24.34 13.71 -27.45
C THR A 20 25.37 14.32 -26.50
N SER A 21 24.94 15.23 -25.62
CA SER A 21 25.72 15.87 -24.57
C SER A 21 24.99 15.81 -23.23
N ALA A 22 25.71 15.83 -22.11
CA ALA A 22 25.09 15.70 -20.79
C ALA A 22 24.05 16.81 -20.55
N ASN A 23 22.81 16.43 -20.29
CA ASN A 23 21.70 17.36 -20.09
C ASN A 23 21.02 17.10 -18.73
N ALA A 24 21.56 17.70 -17.66
CA ALA A 24 21.00 17.67 -16.30
C ALA A 24 20.65 16.26 -15.76
N GLY A 25 21.22 15.18 -16.32
CA GLY A 25 20.90 13.80 -15.95
C GLY A 25 19.52 13.32 -16.41
N LEU A 26 18.93 13.96 -17.43
CA LEU A 26 17.63 13.61 -17.98
C LEU A 26 17.73 12.73 -19.23
N PHE A 27 16.75 11.83 -19.37
CA PHE A 27 16.47 11.03 -20.56
C PHE A 27 15.06 11.33 -21.07
N PHE A 28 14.78 10.94 -22.31
CA PHE A 28 13.59 11.35 -23.03
C PHE A 28 12.83 10.15 -23.55
N LYS A 29 11.61 9.93 -23.05
CA LYS A 29 10.76 8.82 -23.51
C LYS A 29 9.87 9.32 -24.65
N VAL A 30 9.90 8.62 -25.78
CA VAL A 30 9.05 8.91 -26.93
C VAL A 30 7.58 8.64 -26.59
N THR A 31 6.75 9.67 -26.70
CA THR A 31 5.29 9.61 -26.50
C THR A 31 4.50 9.67 -27.82
N VAL A 32 5.11 10.19 -28.89
CA VAL A 32 4.58 10.14 -30.25
C VAL A 32 5.70 9.69 -31.18
N ALA A 33 5.47 8.59 -31.89
CA ALA A 33 6.42 8.05 -32.87
C ALA A 33 6.59 9.01 -34.05
N GLY A 34 7.76 8.96 -34.68
CA GLY A 34 8.09 9.80 -35.81
C GLY A 34 9.55 9.65 -36.22
N THR A 35 10.04 10.60 -37.00
CA THR A 35 11.45 10.66 -37.42
C THR A 35 12.09 11.90 -36.82
N THR A 36 13.24 11.74 -36.15
CA THR A 36 14.02 12.85 -35.58
C THR A 36 14.46 13.84 -36.66
N GLY A 37 14.67 15.08 -36.28
CA GLY A 37 15.13 16.14 -37.16
C GLY A 37 16.57 15.94 -37.66
N SER A 38 17.05 16.91 -38.44
CA SER A 38 18.44 16.98 -38.89
C SER A 38 19.41 17.46 -37.80
N SER A 39 18.89 18.08 -36.74
CA SER A 39 19.64 18.59 -35.59
C SER A 39 18.89 18.26 -34.30
N GLU A 40 19.65 18.13 -33.22
CA GLU A 40 19.08 17.79 -31.92
C GLU A 40 18.13 18.89 -31.42
N PRO A 41 16.97 18.54 -30.82
CA PRO A 41 16.06 19.53 -30.27
C PRO A 41 16.66 20.22 -29.03
N PRO A 42 16.17 21.42 -28.67
CA PRO A 42 16.45 21.99 -27.36
C PRO A 42 15.85 21.07 -26.28
N TRP A 43 16.71 20.37 -25.56
CA TRP A 43 16.26 19.46 -24.51
C TRP A 43 15.70 20.21 -23.31
N ALA A 44 14.64 19.66 -22.73
CA ALA A 44 14.13 20.12 -21.45
C ALA A 44 15.16 19.94 -20.34
N THR A 45 15.14 20.82 -19.35
CA THR A 45 16.00 20.79 -18.16
C THR A 45 15.23 20.47 -16.87
N THR A 46 13.90 20.50 -16.92
CA THR A 46 13.00 20.08 -15.84
C THR A 46 12.36 18.74 -16.17
N ILE A 47 12.05 17.93 -15.15
CA ILE A 47 11.35 16.64 -15.29
C ILE A 47 9.89 16.87 -15.68
N GLY A 48 9.35 16.04 -16.59
CA GLY A 48 7.95 16.06 -17.02
C GLY A 48 7.66 17.05 -18.15
N GLU A 49 8.65 17.81 -18.60
CA GLU A 49 8.51 18.72 -19.73
C GLU A 49 8.47 17.95 -21.05
N THR A 50 7.66 18.49 -21.98
CA THR A 50 7.50 17.92 -23.31
C THR A 50 8.48 18.56 -24.28
N VAL A 51 9.22 17.73 -25.03
CA VAL A 51 10.15 18.18 -26.09
C VAL A 51 9.62 17.70 -27.43
N TYR A 52 9.70 18.57 -28.44
CA TYR A 52 9.34 18.26 -29.82
C TYR A 52 10.59 18.23 -30.69
N ASP A 53 10.67 17.22 -31.56
CA ASP A 53 11.75 17.04 -32.52
C ASP A 53 11.16 16.57 -33.83
N ASN A 54 10.97 17.52 -34.74
CA ASN A 54 10.21 17.31 -35.98
C ASN A 54 8.83 16.70 -35.66
N ASN A 55 8.59 15.43 -36.01
CA ASN A 55 7.33 14.74 -35.77
C ASN A 55 7.36 13.80 -34.54
N VAL A 56 8.47 13.77 -33.80
CA VAL A 56 8.61 13.01 -32.55
C VAL A 56 8.27 13.91 -31.36
N ARG A 57 7.54 13.37 -30.38
CA ARG A 57 7.30 14.03 -29.09
C ARG A 57 7.89 13.21 -27.97
N TYR A 58 8.64 13.85 -27.08
CA TYR A 58 9.21 13.23 -25.89
C TYR A 58 8.67 13.84 -24.60
N VAL A 59 8.78 13.10 -23.51
CA VAL A 59 8.64 13.63 -22.15
C VAL A 59 9.93 13.35 -21.38
N SER A 60 10.46 14.37 -20.71
CA SER A 60 11.68 14.26 -19.90
C SER A 60 11.43 13.45 -18.62
N PHE A 61 12.39 12.62 -18.27
CA PHE A 61 12.42 11.90 -16.99
C PHE A 61 13.86 11.78 -16.51
N SER A 62 14.06 11.62 -15.20
CA SER A 62 15.41 11.49 -14.63
C SER A 62 15.99 10.09 -14.86
N ALA A 63 17.26 10.03 -15.30
CA ALA A 63 18.04 8.80 -15.40
C ALA A 63 18.19 8.09 -14.06
N THR A 64 18.40 8.90 -13.02
CA THR A 64 18.80 8.42 -11.70
C THR A 64 17.58 8.14 -10.83
N PHE A 65 16.42 8.76 -11.05
CA PHE A 65 15.25 8.54 -10.20
C PHE A 65 14.64 7.13 -10.34
N SER A 66 14.71 6.54 -11.53
CA SER A 66 14.24 5.16 -11.75
C SER A 66 15.27 4.11 -11.33
N ASP A 67 16.56 4.42 -11.44
CA ASP A 67 17.67 3.47 -11.21
C ASP A 67 18.25 3.55 -9.79
N LEU A 68 18.00 4.61 -9.02
CA LEU A 68 18.54 4.75 -7.67
C LEU A 68 17.81 3.90 -6.62
N GLN A 69 16.57 3.47 -6.88
CA GLN A 69 15.84 2.51 -6.05
C GLN A 69 14.86 1.69 -6.90
N PRO A 70 15.33 0.76 -7.77
CA PRO A 70 14.42 -0.22 -8.37
C PRO A 70 13.72 -0.96 -7.23
N ILE A 71 12.38 -0.93 -7.24
CA ILE A 71 11.58 -1.64 -6.24
C ILE A 71 11.97 -3.12 -6.32
N ASN A 72 12.38 -3.68 -5.19
CA ASN A 72 12.64 -5.10 -5.13
C ASN A 72 11.29 -5.80 -5.34
N PRO A 73 11.10 -6.63 -6.40
CA PRO A 73 9.83 -7.29 -6.66
C PRO A 73 9.40 -8.24 -5.53
N SER A 74 10.36 -8.66 -4.71
CA SER A 74 10.16 -9.47 -3.51
C SER A 74 10.07 -8.64 -2.23
N ALA A 75 10.05 -7.30 -2.33
CA ALA A 75 9.78 -6.44 -1.18
C ALA A 75 8.39 -6.75 -0.64
N ILE A 76 8.33 -6.97 0.68
CA ILE A 76 7.06 -7.11 1.36
C ILE A 76 6.45 -5.72 1.51
N ILE A 77 5.23 -5.58 1.01
CA ILE A 77 4.39 -4.41 1.15
C ILE A 77 3.41 -4.68 2.27
N GLU A 78 3.42 -3.80 3.27
CA GLU A 78 2.53 -3.88 4.43
C GLU A 78 1.45 -2.83 4.34
N LEU A 79 0.21 -3.30 4.34
CA LEU A 79 -1.00 -2.50 4.20
C LEU A 79 -1.88 -2.75 5.42
N PHE A 80 -2.61 -1.72 5.83
CA PHE A 80 -3.48 -1.77 7.00
C PHE A 80 -4.86 -1.25 6.65
N THR A 81 -5.89 -1.92 7.18
CA THR A 81 -7.26 -1.42 7.12
C THR A 81 -7.82 -1.26 8.53
N LEU A 82 -8.46 -0.13 8.80
CA LEU A 82 -9.26 0.11 10.00
C LEU A 82 -10.73 0.19 9.57
N GLN A 83 -11.52 -0.80 9.94
CA GLN A 83 -12.94 -0.88 9.63
C GLN A 83 -13.77 -0.52 10.86
N LEU A 84 -14.68 0.44 10.67
CA LEU A 84 -15.66 0.82 11.68
C LEU A 84 -16.83 -0.16 11.71
N ASP A 85 -17.37 -0.38 12.91
CA ASP A 85 -18.63 -1.05 13.15
C ASP A 85 -19.79 -0.04 13.18
N ASN A 86 -20.88 -0.35 12.48
CA ASN A 86 -22.01 0.57 12.36
C ASN A 86 -22.74 0.80 13.69
N THR A 87 -22.81 -0.21 14.55
CA THR A 87 -23.51 -0.13 15.83
C THR A 87 -22.68 0.62 16.87
N LEU A 88 -21.37 0.41 16.90
CA LEU A 88 -20.49 1.05 17.87
C LEU A 88 -20.07 2.48 17.43
N HIS A 89 -19.85 2.69 16.13
CA HIS A 89 -19.22 3.91 15.62
C HIS A 89 -20.13 4.75 14.71
N GLY A 90 -21.32 4.25 14.35
CA GLY A 90 -22.28 4.96 13.50
C GLY A 90 -21.95 4.95 12.01
N ALA A 91 -20.93 4.18 11.60
CA ALA A 91 -20.49 4.07 10.21
C ALA A 91 -19.82 2.73 9.93
N THR A 92 -19.77 2.35 8.65
CA THR A 92 -19.02 1.17 8.15
C THR A 92 -17.75 1.56 7.39
N THR A 93 -17.24 2.77 7.63
CA THR A 93 -16.09 3.32 6.90
C THR A 93 -14.86 2.44 7.07
N VAL A 94 -14.13 2.22 5.97
CA VAL A 94 -12.87 1.48 5.97
C VAL A 94 -11.74 2.43 5.60
N TYR A 95 -10.94 2.81 6.59
CA TYR A 95 -9.71 3.59 6.37
C TYR A 95 -8.58 2.65 5.96
N ARG A 96 -7.73 3.11 5.03
CA ARG A 96 -6.69 2.30 4.40
C ARG A 96 -5.36 3.03 4.47
N PHE A 97 -4.36 2.39 5.04
CA PHE A 97 -3.06 3.00 5.32
C PHE A 97 -1.89 2.10 4.91
N HIS A 98 -0.73 2.70 4.65
CA HIS A 98 0.54 1.99 4.54
C HIS A 98 1.69 2.85 5.10
N GLY A 99 2.71 2.19 5.67
CA GLY A 99 3.86 2.85 6.33
C GLY A 99 4.88 3.49 5.38
N GLY A 100 4.62 3.51 4.07
CA GLY A 100 5.50 4.13 3.07
C GLY A 100 6.81 3.39 2.77
N SER A 101 7.03 2.20 3.34
CA SER A 101 8.18 1.36 3.01
C SER A 101 8.00 0.78 1.60
N ASN A 102 8.97 0.99 0.71
CA ASN A 102 9.18 0.24 -0.53
C ASN A 102 8.43 0.67 -1.80
N MET A 103 8.16 1.96 -2.06
CA MET A 103 7.67 2.39 -3.40
C MET A 103 8.42 3.61 -3.97
N ASN A 104 8.52 3.69 -5.29
CA ASN A 104 9.28 4.71 -6.03
C ASN A 104 8.63 6.11 -6.06
N ALA A 105 7.44 6.24 -5.49
CA ALA A 105 6.69 7.48 -5.40
C ALA A 105 6.12 7.56 -3.99
N ASN A 106 6.36 8.67 -3.30
CA ASN A 106 5.87 8.96 -1.94
C ASN A 106 4.33 9.11 -1.85
N GLY A 107 3.57 8.48 -2.75
CA GLY A 107 2.12 8.54 -2.86
C GLY A 107 1.39 7.32 -2.30
N GLU A 108 0.11 7.22 -2.63
CA GLU A 108 -0.75 6.10 -2.26
C GLU A 108 -0.32 4.79 -2.94
N ILE A 109 -0.64 3.66 -2.31
CA ILE A 109 -0.52 2.33 -2.90
C ILE A 109 -1.91 1.87 -3.34
N VAL A 110 -2.05 1.41 -4.58
CA VAL A 110 -3.25 0.74 -5.07
C VAL A 110 -3.07 -0.77 -4.92
N TRP A 111 -3.94 -1.41 -4.13
CA TRP A 111 -3.94 -2.86 -3.96
C TRP A 111 -5.36 -3.41 -4.10
N ALA A 112 -5.52 -4.39 -4.98
CA ALA A 112 -6.81 -4.99 -5.32
C ALA A 112 -7.86 -3.91 -5.66
N GLY A 113 -7.45 -2.92 -6.47
CA GLY A 113 -8.28 -1.78 -6.87
C GLY A 113 -8.57 -0.75 -5.76
N ASN A 114 -8.00 -0.86 -4.56
CA ASN A 114 -8.22 0.08 -3.46
C ASN A 114 -6.98 0.94 -3.20
N SER A 115 -7.16 2.25 -3.04
CA SER A 115 -6.09 3.16 -2.59
C SER A 115 -5.83 3.03 -1.09
N TYR A 116 -4.55 2.98 -0.73
CA TYR A 116 -4.03 3.01 0.63
C TYR A 116 -3.22 4.28 0.80
N LEU A 117 -3.61 5.10 1.79
CA LEU A 117 -2.95 6.36 2.08
C LEU A 117 -1.60 6.13 2.77
N ARG A 118 -0.57 6.85 2.32
CA ARG A 118 0.71 6.87 3.01
C ARG A 118 0.54 7.55 4.36
N PHE A 119 0.69 6.78 5.42
CA PHE A 119 0.49 7.28 6.78
C PHE A 119 1.45 6.56 7.72
N PRO A 120 2.23 7.27 8.57
CA PRO A 120 3.13 6.60 9.50
C PRO A 120 2.31 5.73 10.46
N ILE A 121 2.52 4.43 10.35
CA ILE A 121 1.82 3.38 11.08
C ILE A 121 2.83 2.28 11.38
N GLU A 122 2.85 1.85 12.62
CA GLU A 122 3.71 0.76 13.09
C GLU A 122 2.85 -0.18 13.93
N VAL A 123 3.03 -1.49 13.72
CA VAL A 123 2.40 -2.49 14.57
C VAL A 123 3.44 -3.48 15.05
N THR A 124 3.51 -3.64 16.36
CA THR A 124 4.44 -4.55 17.04
C THR A 124 3.66 -5.59 17.85
N GLY A 125 4.31 -6.68 18.26
CA GLY A 125 3.69 -7.65 19.16
C GLY A 125 2.77 -8.69 18.51
N PHE A 126 2.86 -8.92 17.20
CA PHE A 126 2.15 -10.00 16.50
C PHE A 126 2.65 -11.41 16.85
N ALA A 127 3.84 -11.53 17.47
CA ALA A 127 4.42 -12.83 17.78
C ALA A 127 3.63 -13.55 18.87
N PHE A 128 3.15 -14.77 18.57
CA PHE A 128 2.63 -15.69 19.58
C PHE A 128 3.76 -16.04 20.56
N GLN A 129 3.54 -15.80 21.85
CA GLN A 129 4.46 -16.19 22.91
C GLN A 129 3.80 -17.30 23.73
N ASN A 130 4.41 -18.50 23.75
CA ASN A 130 4.13 -19.63 24.66
C ASN A 130 2.70 -19.69 25.26
N GLY A 131 1.68 -19.85 24.42
CA GLY A 131 0.29 -20.08 24.86
C GLY A 131 -0.52 -18.83 25.25
N GLN A 132 0.07 -17.63 25.21
CA GLN A 132 -0.65 -16.37 25.36
C GLN A 132 -1.08 -15.83 23.99
N LEU A 133 -2.35 -15.43 23.88
CA LEU A 133 -2.86 -14.76 22.68
C LEU A 133 -2.08 -13.44 22.48
N PRO A 134 -1.61 -13.16 21.26
CA PRO A 134 -0.87 -11.94 20.99
C PRO A 134 -1.77 -10.72 21.28
N ARG A 135 -1.17 -9.72 21.93
CA ARG A 135 -1.77 -8.39 22.18
C ARG A 135 -0.96 -7.34 21.41
N PRO A 136 -1.12 -7.22 20.08
CA PRO A 136 -0.32 -6.30 19.29
C PRO A 136 -0.57 -4.86 19.71
N LYS A 137 0.46 -4.01 19.56
CA LYS A 137 0.37 -2.57 19.76
C LYS A 137 0.41 -1.88 18.42
N LEU A 138 -0.63 -1.13 18.11
CA LEU A 138 -0.74 -0.30 16.91
C LEU A 138 -0.44 1.15 17.29
N VAL A 139 0.60 1.71 16.70
CA VAL A 139 0.96 3.13 16.84
C VAL A 139 0.74 3.79 15.49
N VAL A 140 -0.06 4.85 15.48
CA VAL A 140 -0.39 5.61 14.27
C VAL A 140 -0.07 7.07 14.49
N SER A 141 0.45 7.75 13.46
CA SER A 141 0.69 9.18 13.53
C SER A 141 -0.61 9.95 13.75
N ASN A 142 -0.52 11.01 14.54
CA ASN A 142 -1.58 11.98 14.74
C ASN A 142 -1.15 13.40 14.34
N ALA A 143 -0.03 13.54 13.62
CA ALA A 143 0.51 14.85 13.26
C ALA A 143 -0.47 15.72 12.45
N THR A 144 -1.37 15.10 11.67
CA THR A 144 -2.43 15.78 10.90
C THR A 144 -3.76 15.87 11.66
N GLY A 145 -3.88 15.29 12.86
CA GLY A 145 -5.12 15.21 13.64
C GLY A 145 -6.15 14.23 13.09
N LEU A 146 -5.82 13.45 12.05
CA LEU A 146 -6.77 12.56 11.37
C LEU A 146 -7.36 11.50 12.32
N ILE A 147 -6.53 10.88 13.15
CA ILE A 147 -6.99 9.82 14.06
C ILE A 147 -7.84 10.43 15.19
N SER A 148 -7.42 11.56 15.77
CA SER A 148 -8.25 12.28 16.76
C SER A 148 -9.60 12.72 16.19
N ALA A 149 -9.65 13.16 14.93
CA ALA A 149 -10.91 13.50 14.28
C ALA A 149 -11.85 12.30 14.17
N ILE A 150 -11.31 11.12 13.80
CA ILE A 150 -12.09 9.87 13.77
C ILE A 150 -12.59 9.52 15.17
N LEU A 151 -11.73 9.61 16.19
CA LEU A 151 -12.11 9.34 17.59
C LEU A 151 -13.27 10.24 18.05
N LEU A 152 -13.23 11.54 17.72
CA LEU A 152 -14.33 12.47 18.00
C LEU A 152 -15.62 12.03 17.32
N THR A 153 -15.58 11.72 16.02
CA THR A 153 -16.78 11.30 15.26
C THR A 153 -17.40 10.02 15.82
N VAL A 154 -16.60 8.99 16.14
CA VAL A 154 -17.19 7.74 16.66
C VAL A 154 -17.77 7.92 18.06
N ASN A 155 -17.21 8.85 18.85
CA ASN A 155 -17.71 9.19 20.17
C ASN A 155 -19.04 9.98 20.15
N GLU A 156 -19.45 10.53 19.00
CA GLU A 156 -20.80 11.08 18.82
C GLU A 156 -21.87 9.97 18.81
N THR A 157 -21.51 8.76 18.35
CA THR A 157 -22.41 7.60 18.36
C THR A 157 -22.38 6.89 19.69
N THR A 158 -21.19 6.47 20.14
CA THR A 158 -21.00 5.81 21.44
C THR A 158 -19.98 6.59 22.25
N SER A 159 -20.47 7.36 23.23
CA SER A 159 -19.63 8.23 24.05
C SER A 159 -18.50 7.45 24.73
N GLY A 160 -17.25 7.87 24.49
CA GLY A 160 -16.05 7.28 25.10
C GLY A 160 -15.67 5.89 24.57
N ASN A 161 -16.22 5.47 23.42
CA ASN A 161 -15.85 4.20 22.79
C ASN A 161 -14.41 4.22 22.25
N ASP A 162 -13.93 5.36 21.74
CA ASP A 162 -12.54 5.53 21.28
C ASP A 162 -12.06 4.43 20.30
N LEU A 163 -12.93 4.04 19.36
CA LEU A 163 -12.72 2.97 18.36
C LEU A 163 -12.64 1.54 18.92
N THR A 164 -13.01 1.33 20.18
CA THR A 164 -13.10 -0.02 20.77
C THR A 164 -14.08 -0.87 19.98
N GLY A 165 -13.63 -2.04 19.51
CA GLY A 165 -14.39 -2.93 18.64
C GLY A 165 -14.15 -2.72 17.13
N ALA A 166 -13.40 -1.69 16.73
CA ALA A 166 -13.01 -1.52 15.33
C ALA A 166 -12.08 -2.65 14.88
N THR A 167 -12.27 -3.12 13.64
CA THR A 167 -11.45 -4.22 13.09
C THR A 167 -10.22 -3.65 12.39
N VAL A 168 -9.03 -4.08 12.83
CA VAL A 168 -7.75 -3.79 12.19
C VAL A 168 -7.29 -5.03 11.45
N THR A 169 -7.03 -4.90 10.16
CA THR A 169 -6.43 -5.99 9.36
C THR A 169 -5.09 -5.55 8.80
N ARG A 170 -4.05 -6.35 9.04
CA ARG A 170 -2.77 -6.22 8.33
C ARG A 170 -2.77 -7.17 7.15
N ILE A 171 -2.52 -6.60 5.99
CA ILE A 171 -2.36 -7.30 4.72
C ILE A 171 -0.89 -7.19 4.34
N ARG A 172 -0.28 -8.31 3.97
CA ARG A 172 1.09 -8.35 3.46
C ARG A 172 1.06 -8.96 2.08
N THR A 173 1.70 -8.31 1.13
CA THR A 173 1.84 -8.79 -0.26
C THR A 173 3.26 -8.52 -0.75
N LEU A 174 3.61 -9.01 -1.93
CA LEU A 174 4.87 -8.68 -2.58
C LEU A 174 4.65 -7.58 -3.61
N ALA A 175 5.64 -6.68 -3.74
CA ALA A 175 5.61 -5.56 -4.68
C ALA A 175 5.23 -5.97 -6.11
N LYS A 176 5.70 -7.14 -6.58
CA LYS A 176 5.39 -7.65 -7.93
C LYS A 176 3.90 -7.92 -8.21
N TYR A 177 3.07 -8.10 -7.18
CA TYR A 177 1.66 -8.40 -7.35
C TYR A 177 0.77 -7.15 -7.35
N LEU A 178 1.34 -5.98 -7.01
CA LEU A 178 0.61 -4.71 -6.95
C LEU A 178 -0.06 -4.33 -8.27
N ASP A 179 -1.14 -3.56 -8.18
CA ASP A 179 -1.85 -3.02 -9.34
C ASP A 179 -0.93 -2.17 -10.23
N ALA A 180 -1.24 -2.13 -11.53
CA ALA A 180 -0.45 -1.41 -12.52
C ALA A 180 -0.36 0.11 -12.26
N ALA A 181 -1.33 0.67 -11.55
CA ALA A 181 -1.39 2.08 -11.16
C ALA A 181 -0.22 2.52 -10.24
N ASN A 182 0.44 1.57 -9.56
CA ASN A 182 1.59 1.85 -8.70
C ASN A 182 2.89 2.12 -9.46
N PHE A 183 2.92 1.83 -10.77
CA PHE A 183 4.12 1.84 -11.58
C PHE A 183 4.07 2.94 -12.64
N SER A 184 5.25 3.47 -12.99
CA SER A 184 5.36 4.51 -14.00
C SER A 184 4.81 4.03 -15.35
N GLY A 185 3.96 4.84 -15.96
CA GLY A 185 3.27 4.49 -17.21
C GLY A 185 2.08 3.54 -17.04
N GLY A 186 1.63 3.27 -15.81
CA GLY A 186 0.38 2.53 -15.56
C GLY A 186 0.47 1.06 -15.95
N SER A 187 1.65 0.46 -15.86
CA SER A 187 1.90 -0.94 -16.22
C SER A 187 2.86 -1.56 -15.21
N ASN A 188 2.49 -2.71 -14.64
CA ASN A 188 3.37 -3.44 -13.71
C ASN A 188 4.50 -4.13 -14.50
N PRO A 189 5.78 -3.78 -14.25
CA PRO A 189 6.92 -4.33 -14.98
C PRO A 189 7.26 -5.77 -14.59
N TYR A 190 6.65 -6.30 -13.53
CA TYR A 190 6.92 -7.64 -13.00
C TYR A 190 5.90 -8.71 -13.42
N GLY A 191 4.86 -8.31 -14.16
CA GLY A 191 3.84 -9.21 -14.69
C GLY A 191 2.43 -8.70 -14.47
N THR A 192 1.46 -9.61 -14.58
CA THR A 192 0.06 -9.31 -14.31
C THR A 192 -0.16 -9.12 -12.81
N PRO A 193 -0.78 -8.01 -12.37
CA PRO A 193 -1.21 -7.85 -10.98
C PRO A 193 -2.05 -9.02 -10.51
N ASP A 194 -1.85 -9.45 -9.26
CA ASP A 194 -2.59 -10.56 -8.66
C ASP A 194 -3.16 -10.12 -7.31
N PRO A 195 -4.45 -9.75 -7.23
CA PRO A 195 -5.08 -9.27 -6.00
C PRO A 195 -5.30 -10.38 -4.96
N THR A 196 -5.01 -11.64 -5.30
CA THR A 196 -5.16 -12.80 -4.40
C THR A 196 -3.84 -13.27 -3.80
N ALA A 197 -2.71 -12.77 -4.32
CA ALA A 197 -1.38 -13.15 -3.87
C ALA A 197 -0.96 -12.36 -2.63
N GLU A 198 -1.54 -12.71 -1.49
CA GLU A 198 -1.24 -12.13 -0.18
C GLU A 198 -0.88 -13.22 0.85
N PHE A 199 -0.11 -12.84 1.88
CA PHE A 199 0.09 -13.68 3.05
C PHE A 199 -1.21 -13.78 3.85
N PRO A 200 -1.35 -14.79 4.75
CA PRO A 200 -2.49 -14.87 5.64
C PRO A 200 -2.75 -13.54 6.36
N LYS A 201 -3.99 -13.05 6.29
CA LYS A 201 -4.38 -11.79 6.93
C LYS A 201 -4.30 -11.92 8.43
N GLU A 202 -3.71 -10.91 9.06
CA GLU A 202 -3.66 -10.79 10.50
C GLU A 202 -4.79 -9.85 10.92
N ILE A 203 -5.87 -10.40 11.48
CA ILE A 203 -7.11 -9.67 11.80
C ILE A 203 -7.26 -9.56 13.32
N TYR A 204 -7.42 -8.34 13.81
CA TYR A 204 -7.57 -8.01 15.22
C TYR A 204 -8.70 -7.01 15.42
N SER A 205 -9.20 -6.94 16.65
CA SER A 205 -10.08 -5.86 17.11
C SER A 205 -9.28 -4.89 17.98
N ILE A 206 -9.61 -3.61 17.94
CA ILE A 206 -9.14 -2.65 18.96
C ILE A 206 -9.82 -3.01 20.28
N ASP A 207 -9.02 -3.26 21.32
CA ASP A 207 -9.46 -3.51 22.69
C ASP A 207 -9.61 -2.18 23.45
N ARG A 208 -8.60 -1.31 23.34
CA ARG A 208 -8.64 0.04 23.91
C ARG A 208 -7.64 1.00 23.28
N LYS A 209 -7.90 2.30 23.40
CA LYS A 209 -6.92 3.37 23.23
C LYS A 209 -6.01 3.43 24.45
N ALA A 210 -4.70 3.27 24.24
CA ALA A 210 -3.70 3.33 25.30
C ALA A 210 -3.24 4.78 25.54
N THR A 211 -2.92 5.50 24.47
CA THR A 211 -2.40 6.87 24.54
C THR A 211 -2.90 7.68 23.35
N GLU A 212 -3.20 8.95 23.57
CA GLU A 212 -3.44 9.94 22.51
C GLU A 212 -2.61 11.18 22.82
N THR A 213 -1.75 11.56 21.88
CA THR A 213 -1.00 12.81 21.91
C THR A 213 -1.21 13.56 20.61
N ARG A 214 -0.66 14.77 20.52
CA ARG A 214 -0.65 15.54 19.27
C ARG A 214 0.15 14.85 18.15
N GLU A 215 1.04 13.93 18.49
CA GLU A 215 1.96 13.30 17.53
C GLU A 215 1.57 11.88 17.17
N ILE A 216 1.00 11.12 18.11
CA ILE A 216 0.66 9.71 17.94
C ILE A 216 -0.63 9.34 18.66
N VAL A 217 -1.28 8.28 18.18
CA VAL A 217 -2.29 7.52 18.92
C VAL A 217 -1.84 6.07 18.99
N GLU A 218 -1.91 5.49 20.18
CA GLU A 218 -1.58 4.09 20.44
C GLU A 218 -2.83 3.31 20.83
N PHE A 219 -3.00 2.14 20.20
CA PHE A 219 -4.07 1.18 20.48
C PHE A 219 -3.49 -0.16 20.90
N GLU A 220 -4.15 -0.80 21.85
CA GLU A 220 -3.97 -2.21 22.15
C GLU A 220 -4.97 -3.04 21.34
N LEU A 221 -4.45 -4.01 20.60
CA LEU A 221 -5.24 -4.91 19.76
C LEU A 221 -5.42 -6.25 20.46
N ALA A 222 -6.57 -6.86 20.26
CA ALA A 222 -6.90 -8.20 20.73
C ALA A 222 -7.38 -9.08 19.57
N SER A 223 -7.09 -10.38 19.66
CA SER A 223 -7.76 -11.34 18.79
C SER A 223 -9.27 -11.29 19.05
N VAL A 224 -10.09 -11.46 18.02
CA VAL A 224 -11.55 -11.59 18.17
C VAL A 224 -11.97 -12.74 19.09
N LEU A 225 -11.08 -13.70 19.37
CA LEU A 225 -11.33 -14.78 20.34
C LEU A 225 -11.12 -14.37 21.81
N ASP A 226 -10.46 -13.23 22.04
CA ASP A 226 -10.03 -12.73 23.35
C ASP A 226 -10.90 -11.54 23.83
N LEU A 227 -11.83 -11.10 22.98
CA LEU A 227 -12.70 -9.98 23.28
C LEU A 227 -13.76 -10.39 24.30
N VAL A 228 -13.99 -9.54 25.30
CA VAL A 228 -14.96 -9.76 26.38
C VAL A 228 -16.35 -10.09 25.80
N GLY A 229 -16.87 -11.27 26.13
CA GLY A 229 -18.20 -11.73 25.71
C GLY A 229 -18.24 -12.62 24.47
N ILE A 230 -17.11 -12.86 23.79
CA ILE A 230 -17.04 -13.83 22.69
C ILE A 230 -16.59 -15.20 23.23
N THR A 231 -17.45 -16.21 23.11
CA THR A 231 -17.12 -17.60 23.46
C THR A 231 -16.83 -18.42 22.19
N CYS A 232 -15.73 -19.18 22.22
CA CYS A 232 -15.41 -20.17 21.19
C CYS A 232 -16.09 -21.51 21.58
N PRO A 233 -16.61 -22.33 20.63
CA PRO A 233 -16.50 -22.23 19.18
C PRO A 233 -17.80 -21.79 18.47
N LYS A 234 -17.67 -20.95 17.44
CA LYS A 234 -18.79 -20.54 16.55
C LYS A 234 -19.40 -21.71 15.75
N ARG A 235 -18.67 -22.82 15.60
CA ARG A 235 -19.18 -24.11 15.09
C ARG A 235 -19.05 -25.16 16.17
N GLN A 236 -20.16 -25.79 16.54
CA GLN A 236 -20.13 -26.98 17.37
C GLN A 236 -19.65 -28.15 16.52
N CYS A 237 -18.60 -28.85 16.96
CA CYS A 237 -18.25 -30.14 16.38
C CYS A 237 -19.38 -31.13 16.75
N THR A 238 -20.33 -31.30 15.85
CA THR A 238 -21.39 -32.29 15.99
C THR A 238 -20.91 -33.64 15.46
N ARG A 239 -21.55 -34.73 15.90
CA ARG A 239 -21.23 -36.08 15.41
C ARG A 239 -21.45 -36.25 13.89
N ALA A 240 -22.23 -35.35 13.27
CA ALA A 240 -22.42 -35.32 11.83
C ALA A 240 -21.17 -34.82 11.08
N GLU A 241 -20.39 -33.92 11.70
CA GLU A 241 -19.17 -33.36 11.11
C GLU A 241 -17.92 -34.13 11.57
N PHE A 242 -17.93 -34.71 12.77
CA PHE A 242 -16.84 -35.52 13.33
C PHE A 242 -17.37 -36.80 13.98
N PRO A 243 -17.54 -37.89 13.20
CA PRO A 243 -18.11 -39.15 13.68
C PRO A 243 -17.33 -39.80 14.84
N SER A 244 -16.06 -39.41 15.00
CA SER A 244 -15.10 -39.99 15.95
C SER A 244 -15.06 -39.28 17.31
N ILE A 245 -15.87 -38.24 17.54
CA ILE A 245 -15.99 -37.61 18.87
C ILE A 245 -16.76 -38.56 19.81
N GLY A 246 -16.09 -39.01 20.88
CA GLY A 246 -16.74 -39.60 22.06
C GLY A 246 -16.86 -41.13 22.17
N THR A 247 -16.22 -41.95 21.33
CA THR A 247 -16.15 -43.40 21.57
C THR A 247 -15.05 -43.73 22.59
N PHE A 248 -15.33 -43.56 23.87
CA PHE A 248 -14.67 -44.38 24.89
C PHE A 248 -15.36 -45.73 24.89
N VAL A 249 -14.73 -46.71 24.26
CA VAL A 249 -15.14 -48.11 24.35
C VAL A 249 -14.66 -48.59 25.71
N GLY A 250 -15.60 -48.74 26.65
CA GLY A 250 -15.38 -49.43 27.92
C GLY A 250 -15.37 -50.94 27.73
#